data_AF-A0A5B7F0T0-F1
#
_entry.id   AF-A0A5B7F0T0-F1
#
_cell.length_a   1.000
_cell.length_b   1.000
_cell.length_c   1.000
_cell.angle_alpha   90.00
_cell.angle_beta   90.00
_cell.angle_gamma   90.00
#
_symmetry.space_group_name_H-M   'P 1'
#
loop_
_entity.id
_entity.type
_entity.pdbx_description
1 polymer ?
#
loop_
_entity_poly.entity_id
_entity_poly.type
_entity_poly.pdbx_seq_one_letter_code
_entity_poly.pdbx_strand_id
1 'polypeptide(L)'
;MDRSIEILSNVYKTVDDIDFFVGGMSEKPVSGGLLGWTFLCVVGDQFARLKKGDRYFYDLGGQPGSFSEAQLLEIRKSSWARVICDNTDTIRAIQPLAFQLPNNGLAVNIIQCLKFT
;
A
#
# COMPACT_ATOMS: atom_id res chain seq x y z
N MET A 1 3.82 30.86 -7.30
CA MET A 1 3.37 29.79 -8.20
C MET A 1 3.97 28.49 -7.68
N ASP A 2 3.34 27.33 -7.90
CA ASP A 2 3.89 26.05 -7.45
C ASP A 2 5.22 25.76 -8.17
N ARG A 3 6.26 25.32 -7.45
CA ARG A 3 7.61 25.09 -8.02
C ARG A 3 7.57 24.04 -9.13
N SER A 4 6.71 23.03 -9.01
CA SER A 4 6.58 22.00 -10.04
C SER A 4 6.02 22.57 -11.34
N ILE A 5 5.10 23.54 -11.27
CA ILE A 5 4.51 24.19 -12.46
C ILE A 5 5.58 24.98 -13.21
N GLU A 6 6.41 25.74 -12.50
CA GLU A 6 7.50 26.53 -13.10
C GLU A 6 8.53 25.65 -13.82
N ILE A 7 8.92 24.53 -13.20
CA ILE A 7 9.88 23.60 -13.81
C ILE A 7 9.26 22.96 -15.07
N LEU A 8 8.02 22.46 -14.98
CA LEU A 8 7.39 21.78 -16.11
C LEU A 8 7.13 22.71 -17.29
N SER A 9 6.75 23.98 -17.06
CA SER A 9 6.55 24.95 -18.13
C SER A 9 7.83 25.37 -18.85
N ASN A 10 8.99 25.20 -18.21
CA ASN A 10 10.30 25.47 -18.83
C ASN A 10 10.81 24.29 -19.66
N VAL A 11 10.36 23.07 -19.35
CA VAL A 11 10.81 21.84 -20.01
C VAL A 11 9.88 21.43 -21.15
N TYR A 12 8.57 21.54 -20.96
CA TYR A 12 7.55 21.12 -21.93
C TYR A 12 6.90 22.33 -22.59
N LYS A 13 6.68 22.23 -23.91
CA LYS A 13 6.07 23.30 -24.70
C LYS A 13 4.58 23.48 -24.36
N THR A 14 3.88 22.38 -24.14
CA THR A 14 2.47 22.35 -23.75
C THR A 14 2.25 21.32 -22.65
N VAL A 15 1.13 21.41 -21.94
CA VAL A 15 0.75 20.43 -20.90
C VAL A 15 0.51 19.03 -21.47
N ASP A 16 0.11 18.94 -22.75
CA ASP A 16 -0.16 17.68 -23.44
C ASP A 16 1.12 16.90 -23.75
N ASP A 17 2.28 17.57 -23.73
CA ASP A 17 3.58 16.94 -23.95
C ASP A 17 4.19 16.35 -22.67
N ILE A 18 3.58 16.58 -21.50
CA ILE A 18 4.11 16.09 -20.22
C ILE A 18 3.97 14.57 -20.14
N ASP A 19 5.09 13.89 -19.93
CA ASP A 19 5.11 12.45 -19.73
C ASP A 19 4.25 12.05 -18.52
N PHE A 20 3.42 11.01 -18.69
CA PHE A 20 2.47 10.57 -17.66
C PHE A 20 3.11 10.39 -16.28
N PHE A 21 4.28 9.75 -16.22
CA PHE A 21 4.97 9.53 -14.95
C PHE A 21 5.42 10.85 -14.31
N VAL A 22 5.99 11.76 -15.11
CA VAL A 22 6.47 13.06 -14.63
C VAL A 22 5.30 13.91 -14.12
N GLY A 23 4.20 13.98 -14.89
CA GLY A 23 3.00 14.71 -14.51
C GLY A 23 2.36 14.12 -13.25
N GLY A 24 2.13 12.81 -13.22
CA GLY A 24 1.48 12.12 -12.10
C GLY A 24 2.27 12.22 -10.78
N MET A 25 3.60 12.15 -10.83
CA MET A 25 4.45 12.28 -9.63
C MET A 25 4.54 13.73 -9.15
N SER A 26 4.31 14.70 -10.05
CA SER A 26 4.33 16.13 -9.71
C SER A 26 3.04 16.60 -9.01
N GLU A 27 1.99 15.79 -8.96
CA GLU A 27 0.76 16.11 -8.26
C GLU A 27 0.93 16.05 -6.73
N LYS A 28 0.19 16.91 -6.02
CA LYS A 28 0.14 16.85 -4.56
C LYS A 28 -0.63 15.60 -4.12
N PRO A 29 -0.13 14.87 -3.10
CA PRO A 29 -0.87 13.75 -2.54
C PRO A 29 -2.26 14.16 -2.04
N VAL A 30 -3.23 13.27 -2.20
CA VAL A 30 -4.55 13.43 -1.57
C VAL A 30 -4.45 13.32 -0.05
N SER A 31 -5.43 13.86 0.67
CA SER A 31 -5.46 13.76 2.14
C SER A 31 -5.44 12.31 2.60
N GLY A 32 -4.47 11.95 3.45
CA GLY A 32 -4.27 10.59 3.95
C GLY A 32 -3.70 9.58 2.95
N GLY A 33 -3.34 10.02 1.74
CA GLY A 33 -2.75 9.19 0.70
C GLY A 33 -1.32 9.58 0.35
N LEU A 34 -0.65 8.73 -0.44
CA LEU A 34 0.70 8.98 -0.96
C LEU A 34 0.71 9.48 -2.41
N LEU A 35 -0.39 9.31 -3.13
CA LEU A 35 -0.51 9.60 -4.57
C LEU A 35 -1.39 10.82 -4.81
N GLY A 36 -1.10 11.56 -5.88
CA GLY A 36 -2.02 12.54 -6.46
C GLY A 36 -3.22 11.88 -7.14
N TRP A 37 -4.19 12.69 -7.57
CA TRP A 37 -5.46 12.22 -8.14
C TRP A 37 -5.31 11.33 -9.37
N THR A 38 -4.39 11.67 -10.28
CA THR A 38 -4.18 10.92 -11.52
C THR A 38 -3.65 9.52 -11.22
N PHE A 39 -2.59 9.41 -10.42
CA PHE A 39 -2.08 8.10 -10.01
C PHE A 39 -3.03 7.34 -9.09
N LEU A 40 -3.78 8.03 -8.21
CA LEU A 40 -4.80 7.39 -7.39
C LEU A 40 -5.84 6.68 -8.26
N CYS A 41 -6.30 7.34 -9.33
CA CYS A 41 -7.26 6.77 -10.28
C CYS A 41 -6.68 5.54 -10.99
N VAL A 42 -5.51 5.69 -11.63
CA VAL A 42 -4.91 4.62 -12.45
C VAL A 42 -4.50 3.42 -11.60
N VAL A 43 -3.86 3.66 -10.45
CA VAL A 43 -3.46 2.59 -9.52
C VAL A 43 -4.70 1.91 -8.93
N GLY A 44 -5.70 2.68 -8.50
CA GLY A 44 -6.92 2.16 -7.91
C GLY A 44 -7.72 1.28 -8.89
N ASP A 45 -7.94 1.76 -10.12
CA ASP A 45 -8.60 0.97 -11.17
C ASP A 45 -7.85 -0.33 -11.44
N GLN A 46 -6.51 -0.26 -11.50
CA GLN A 46 -5.72 -1.45 -11.81
C GLN A 46 -5.71 -2.48 -10.67
N PHE A 47 -5.65 -2.07 -9.40
CA PHE A 47 -5.83 -2.98 -8.27
C PHE A 47 -7.23 -3.61 -8.26
N ALA A 48 -8.28 -2.85 -8.60
CA ALA A 48 -9.64 -3.38 -8.68
C ALA A 48 -9.78 -4.44 -9.78
N ARG A 49 -9.19 -4.21 -10.96
CA ARG A 49 -9.16 -5.17 -12.07
C ARG A 49 -8.39 -6.44 -11.70
N LEU A 50 -7.23 -6.31 -11.06
CA LEU A 50 -6.44 -7.45 -10.60
C LEU A 50 -7.23 -8.32 -9.61
N LYS A 51 -7.90 -7.70 -8.62
CA LYS A 51 -8.75 -8.44 -7.68
C LYS A 51 -9.93 -9.13 -8.37
N LYS A 52 -10.69 -8.41 -9.19
CA LYS A 52 -11.92 -8.93 -9.81
C LYS A 52 -11.66 -9.93 -10.94
N GLY A 53 -10.52 -9.80 -11.62
CA GLY A 53 -10.14 -10.66 -12.74
C GLY A 53 -9.48 -11.97 -12.33
N ASP A 54 -9.07 -12.11 -11.06
CA ASP A 54 -8.43 -13.32 -10.57
C ASP A 54 -9.45 -14.31 -10.00
N ARG A 55 -9.62 -15.44 -10.71
CA ARG A 55 -10.48 -16.54 -10.28
C ARG A 55 -10.00 -17.21 -8.98
N TYR A 56 -8.74 -17.04 -8.61
CA TYR A 56 -8.14 -17.57 -7.40
C TYR A 56 -7.88 -16.51 -6.33
N PHE A 57 -8.49 -15.32 -6.48
CA PHE A 57 -8.36 -14.29 -5.47
C PHE A 57 -8.82 -14.83 -4.11
N TYR A 58 -8.00 -14.63 -3.07
CA TYR A 58 -8.08 -15.43 -1.85
C TYR A 58 -9.43 -15.38 -1.12
N ASP A 59 -10.16 -14.24 -1.18
CA ASP A 59 -11.46 -14.08 -0.52
C ASP A 59 -12.67 -14.46 -1.39
N LEU A 60 -12.43 -14.99 -2.59
CA LEU A 60 -13.49 -15.42 -3.49
C LEU A 60 -14.05 -16.79 -3.06
N GLY A 61 -15.34 -16.82 -2.71
CA GLY A 61 -16.06 -18.03 -2.31
C GLY A 61 -16.75 -18.78 -3.46
N GLY A 62 -17.11 -20.04 -3.22
CA GLY A 62 -17.97 -20.82 -4.11
C GLY A 62 -17.29 -21.35 -5.39
N GLN A 63 -15.96 -21.34 -5.48
CA GLN A 63 -15.19 -21.85 -6.62
C GLN A 63 -14.38 -23.10 -6.24
N PRO A 64 -14.03 -23.98 -7.20
CA PRO A 64 -13.04 -25.03 -7.00
C PRO A 64 -11.68 -24.39 -6.67
N GLY A 65 -11.31 -24.41 -5.38
CA GLY A 65 -10.08 -23.79 -4.86
C GLY A 65 -10.32 -22.64 -3.87
N SER A 66 -11.57 -22.23 -3.64
CA SER A 66 -11.89 -21.28 -2.58
C SER A 66 -11.49 -21.81 -1.21
N PHE A 67 -10.93 -20.95 -0.37
CA PHE A 67 -10.73 -21.25 1.05
C PHE A 67 -12.08 -21.41 1.76
N SER A 68 -12.12 -22.25 2.80
CA SER A 68 -13.25 -22.29 3.72
C SER A 68 -13.31 -21.04 4.59
N GLU A 69 -14.47 -20.72 5.15
CA GLU A 69 -14.58 -19.58 6.08
C GLU A 69 -13.62 -19.69 7.27
N ALA A 70 -13.43 -20.90 7.81
CA ALA A 70 -12.46 -21.13 8.88
C ALA A 70 -11.02 -20.80 8.44
N GLN A 71 -10.63 -21.16 7.22
CA GLN A 71 -9.32 -20.83 6.67
C GLN A 71 -9.18 -19.32 6.42
N LEU A 72 -10.22 -18.65 5.91
CA LEU A 72 -10.21 -17.20 5.70
C LEU A 72 -10.04 -16.43 7.01
N LEU A 73 -10.66 -16.90 8.11
CA LEU A 73 -10.48 -16.33 9.43
C LEU A 73 -9.03 -16.41 9.90
N GLU A 74 -8.33 -17.51 9.64
CA GLU A 74 -6.90 -17.63 9.96
C GLU A 74 -6.02 -16.76 9.06
N ILE A 75 -6.28 -16.71 7.74
CA ILE A 75 -5.52 -15.87 6.80
C ILE A 75 -5.61 -14.39 7.20
N ARG A 76 -6.79 -13.92 7.63
CA ARG A 76 -7.02 -12.53 8.05
C ARG A 76 -6.27 -12.11 9.32
N LYS A 77 -5.73 -13.05 10.10
CA LYS A 77 -4.85 -12.74 11.25
C LYS A 77 -3.42 -12.40 10.81
N SER A 78 -3.06 -12.66 9.56
CA SER A 78 -1.72 -12.41 9.03
C SER A 78 -1.38 -10.92 9.06
N SER A 79 -0.14 -10.59 9.41
CA SER A 79 0.39 -9.22 9.37
C SER A 79 1.85 -9.22 8.92
N TRP A 80 2.29 -8.13 8.31
CA TRP A 80 3.71 -7.97 7.94
C TRP A 80 4.64 -8.02 9.15
N ALA A 81 4.18 -7.51 10.30
CA ALA A 81 4.90 -7.62 11.56
C ALA A 81 5.15 -9.09 11.95
N ARG A 82 4.13 -9.94 11.86
CA ARG A 82 4.27 -11.38 12.12
C ARG A 82 5.19 -12.07 11.12
N VAL A 83 5.05 -11.77 9.82
CA VAL A 83 5.92 -12.34 8.78
C VAL A 83 7.38 -12.01 9.05
N ILE A 84 7.70 -10.77 9.43
CA ILE A 84 9.07 -10.36 9.78
C ILE A 84 9.57 -11.10 11.03
N CYS A 85 8.74 -11.17 12.08
CA CYS A 85 9.09 -11.88 13.32
C CYS A 85 9.37 -13.38 13.11
N ASP A 86 8.58 -14.06 12.26
CA ASP A 86 8.72 -15.50 12.03
C ASP A 86 9.93 -15.85 11.15
N ASN A 87 10.47 -14.88 10.41
CA ASN A 87 11.52 -15.10 9.40
C ASN A 87 12.83 -14.36 9.70
N THR A 88 13.03 -13.87 10.93
CA THR A 88 14.28 -13.20 11.32
C THR A 88 14.72 -13.63 12.72
N ASP A 89 16.03 -13.87 12.89
CA ASP A 89 16.58 -14.33 14.17
C ASP A 89 16.90 -13.18 15.14
N THR A 90 17.06 -11.96 14.60
CA THR A 90 17.54 -10.77 15.32
C THR A 90 16.41 -9.88 15.82
N ILE A 91 15.25 -9.86 15.15
CA ILE A 91 14.12 -9.01 15.52
C ILE A 91 13.31 -9.73 16.59
N ARG A 92 13.32 -9.18 17.81
CA ARG A 92 12.54 -9.72 18.95
C ARG A 92 11.27 -8.95 19.23
N ALA A 93 11.16 -7.72 18.73
CA ALA A 93 10.00 -6.87 18.91
C ALA A 93 9.85 -5.92 17.73
N ILE A 94 8.60 -5.63 17.34
CA ILE A 94 8.27 -4.77 16.20
C ILE A 94 6.92 -4.08 16.45
N GLN A 95 6.69 -2.96 15.77
CA GLN A 95 5.37 -2.32 15.74
C GLN A 95 4.36 -3.18 14.96
N PRO A 96 3.09 -3.30 15.42
CA PRO A 96 2.08 -4.10 14.71
C PRO A 96 1.78 -3.64 13.29
N LEU A 97 1.74 -2.31 13.06
CA LEU A 97 1.45 -1.71 11.77
C LEU A 97 2.76 -1.38 11.05
N ALA A 98 3.39 -2.40 10.46
CA ALA A 98 4.75 -2.31 9.90
C ALA A 98 4.96 -1.19 8.87
N PHE A 99 3.91 -0.75 8.18
CA PHE A 99 3.98 0.35 7.19
C PHE A 99 3.77 1.75 7.75
N GLN A 100 3.36 1.88 9.01
CA GLN A 100 3.25 3.21 9.64
C GLN A 100 4.63 3.69 10.05
N LEU A 101 4.90 4.98 9.84
CA LEU A 101 6.11 5.58 10.37
C LEU A 101 6.00 5.72 11.90
N PRO A 102 7.12 5.61 12.62
CA PRO A 102 7.18 6.04 14.01
C PRO A 102 6.70 7.49 14.14
N ASN A 103 5.65 7.74 14.92
CA ASN A 103 5.24 9.11 15.20
C ASN A 103 6.24 9.71 16.21
N ASN A 104 6.81 10.89 15.89
CA ASN A 104 7.82 11.60 16.69
C ASN A 104 7.37 12.05 18.11
N GLY A 105 6.24 11.59 18.63
CA GLY A 105 5.73 11.97 19.96
C GLY A 105 4.73 10.99 20.57
N LEU A 106 4.42 9.87 19.92
CA LEU A 106 3.61 8.80 20.50
C LEU A 106 4.48 7.56 20.52
N ALA A 107 4.64 6.95 21.70
CA ALA A 107 5.37 5.70 21.84
C ALA A 107 4.88 4.73 20.77
N VAL A 108 5.77 4.36 19.85
CA VAL A 108 5.51 3.24 18.95
C VAL A 108 5.21 2.06 19.85
N ASN A 109 4.00 1.50 19.76
CA ASN A 109 3.61 0.37 20.58
C ASN A 109 4.34 -0.88 20.06
N ILE A 110 5.64 -0.95 20.35
CA ILE A 110 6.52 -2.05 20.00
C ILE A 110 6.11 -3.21 20.91
N ILE A 111 5.67 -4.29 20.30
CA ILE A 111 5.32 -5.51 21.02
C ILE A 111 6.30 -6.62 20.69
N GLN A 112 6.53 -7.50 21.65
CA GLN A 112 7.39 -8.68 21.46
C GLN A 112 6.80 -9.59 20.40
N CYS A 113 7.65 -10.17 19.55
CA CYS A 113 7.26 -11.07 18.47
C CYS A 113 6.40 -12.25 18.98
N LEU A 114 6.68 -12.74 20.19
CA LEU A 114 5.93 -13.80 20.86
C LEU A 114 4.46 -13.46 21.15
N LYS A 115 4.04 -12.20 21.00
CA LYS A 115 2.65 -11.74 21.24
C LYS A 115 1.80 -11.68 19.96
N PHE A 116 2.36 -11.94 18.78
CA PHE A 116 1.61 -11.97 17.52
C PHE A 116 0.94 -13.33 17.24
N THR A 117 0.78 -14.18 18.28
CA THR A 117 0.13 -15.50 18.21
C THR A 117 -1.37 -15.40 18.01
#